data_AF-A0A9E1X894-F1
#
_entry.id   AF-A0A9E1X894-F1
#
_cell.length_a   1.000
_cell.length_b   1.000
_cell.length_c   1.000
_cell.angle_alpha   90.00
_cell.angle_beta   90.00
_cell.angle_gamma   90.00
#
_symmetry.space_group_name_H-M   'P 1'
#
loop_
_entity.id
_entity.type
_entity.pdbx_description
1 polymer ?
#
loop_
_entity_poly.entity_id
_entity_poly.type
_entity_poly.pdbx_seq_one_letter_code
_entity_poly.pdbx_strand_id
1 'polypeptide(L)'
;MTDNPLLNPVTVGALTLRHRIVMAPMTRIRADRDTLAPTTDNTTYYSQRASEGGLIITEAVHISPEGTPIWTIYQNVRDDGGQVPGIWTDTQRDGWREVVNAVHARKGLIVCQLLHAGRIAQPEIGDHPVAANSDLPLPSVSASAIALPQGDEDSHYGWDQPNTPPRALATAEMHRICADYAHAAHMAKDAGFDAIELHAAHGYLIDQFLNKSTNQRDDMYGGSLENRCRLLFEVITTLIDVMGKGRVGVRLSPYLNDPETGAPNATYFGVQSDDAEAVYSHAVRGLNDFDLAYLLLTEPRVGGGLATDPKSDQGFRHPLALRHYRTLYNGMLMGAGGFTPLTAATAITQNAYDLIAFGRWFISNPDLPDRIRHGHDLTVYDRATFYSGSTAGYTDYPESHDSAKAAGYRMIAVADVGASLPKAGQTPEKFK
;
A
#
# COMPACT_ATOMS: atom_id res chain seq x y z
N MET A 1 23.94 -15.58 15.18
CA MET A 1 22.78 -15.13 14.39
C MET A 1 23.00 -15.42 12.90
N THR A 2 23.27 -16.66 12.54
CA THR A 2 23.77 -17.02 11.19
C THR A 2 22.71 -17.55 10.23
N ASP A 3 21.41 -17.50 10.56
CA ASP A 3 20.36 -17.89 9.61
C ASP A 3 19.08 -17.07 9.84
N ASN A 4 19.13 -15.76 9.53
CA ASN A 4 17.92 -14.94 9.49
C ASN A 4 17.26 -15.13 8.11
N PRO A 5 16.10 -15.81 8.01
CA PRO A 5 15.48 -16.13 6.72
C PRO A 5 15.12 -14.88 5.92
N LEU A 6 14.95 -13.72 6.57
CA LEU A 6 14.70 -12.45 5.90
C LEU A 6 15.84 -12.01 4.98
N LEU A 7 17.06 -12.50 5.21
CA LEU A 7 18.24 -12.14 4.42
C LEU A 7 18.51 -13.11 3.28
N ASN A 8 17.68 -14.15 3.12
CA ASN A 8 17.83 -15.13 2.06
C ASN A 8 17.29 -14.56 0.74
N PRO A 9 18.01 -14.74 -0.39
CA PRO A 9 17.50 -14.40 -1.71
C PRO A 9 16.18 -15.10 -2.06
N VAL A 10 15.40 -14.48 -2.95
CA VAL A 10 14.13 -15.02 -3.44
C VAL A 10 13.82 -14.47 -4.83
N THR A 11 13.20 -15.29 -5.69
CA THR A 11 12.68 -14.87 -6.99
C THR A 11 11.18 -14.62 -6.86
N VAL A 12 10.74 -13.42 -7.26
CA VAL A 12 9.37 -12.93 -7.18
C VAL A 12 8.88 -12.60 -8.59
N GLY A 13 8.20 -13.55 -9.23
CA GLY A 13 7.90 -13.47 -10.65
C GLY A 13 9.16 -13.30 -11.49
N ALA A 14 9.27 -12.17 -12.20
CA ALA A 14 10.43 -11.81 -13.01
C ALA A 14 11.55 -11.10 -12.22
N LEU A 15 11.37 -10.84 -10.93
CA LEU A 15 12.28 -10.08 -10.08
C LEU A 15 13.14 -11.01 -9.24
N THR A 16 14.45 -10.77 -9.17
CA THR A 16 15.36 -11.53 -8.28
C THR A 16 15.84 -10.63 -7.15
N LEU A 17 15.42 -10.95 -5.93
CA LEU A 17 15.74 -10.19 -4.73
C LEU A 17 16.88 -10.87 -3.95
N ARG A 18 17.69 -10.07 -3.27
CA ARG A 18 18.75 -10.56 -2.37
C ARG A 18 18.29 -10.75 -0.93
N HIS A 19 17.09 -10.28 -0.59
CA HIS A 19 16.47 -10.45 0.72
C HIS A 19 14.94 -10.33 0.63
N ARG A 20 14.24 -10.78 1.67
CA ARG A 20 12.78 -10.84 1.79
C ARG A 20 12.15 -9.64 2.51
N ILE A 21 12.96 -8.61 2.76
CA ILE A 21 12.55 -7.34 3.39
C ILE A 21 12.15 -6.37 2.28
N VAL A 22 10.89 -5.94 2.27
CA VAL A 22 10.32 -5.06 1.23
C VAL A 22 9.89 -3.73 1.84
N MET A 23 10.09 -2.62 1.14
CA MET A 23 9.48 -1.34 1.52
C MET A 23 8.03 -1.34 1.07
N ALA A 24 7.11 -1.26 2.04
CA ALA A 24 5.68 -1.23 1.74
C ALA A 24 5.29 0.09 1.04
N PRO A 25 4.22 0.07 0.23
CA PRO A 25 3.65 1.30 -0.31
C PRO A 25 3.12 2.23 0.79
N MET A 26 3.58 3.48 0.78
CA MET A 26 3.29 4.47 1.81
C MET A 26 3.08 5.85 1.20
N THR A 27 1.84 6.32 1.10
CA THR A 27 1.53 7.71 0.74
C THR A 27 2.26 8.68 1.67
N ARG A 28 3.03 9.62 1.11
CA ARG A 28 3.77 10.62 1.89
C ARG A 28 3.36 12.06 1.58
N ILE A 29 2.57 12.26 0.53
CA ILE A 29 1.98 13.54 0.13
C ILE A 29 3.03 14.63 -0.17
N ARG A 30 4.06 14.29 -0.94
CA ARG A 30 5.20 15.16 -1.24
C ARG A 30 5.50 15.24 -2.74
N ALA A 31 4.49 15.06 -3.59
CA ALA A 31 4.59 15.37 -5.00
C ALA A 31 4.59 16.89 -5.21
N ASP A 32 5.06 17.31 -6.39
CA ASP A 32 5.03 18.70 -6.82
C ASP A 32 3.59 19.23 -6.87
N ARG A 33 3.41 20.49 -6.45
CA ARG A 33 2.08 21.07 -6.28
C ARG A 33 1.33 21.24 -7.60
N ASP A 34 2.00 21.69 -8.66
CA ASP A 34 1.33 22.10 -9.88
C ASP A 34 1.24 20.96 -10.90
N THR A 35 2.19 20.03 -10.84
CA THR A 35 2.34 18.94 -11.81
C THR A 35 1.92 17.58 -11.27
N LEU A 36 1.83 17.43 -9.93
CA LEU A 36 1.69 16.14 -9.23
C LEU A 36 2.80 15.14 -9.59
N ALA A 37 3.94 15.62 -10.09
CA ALA A 37 5.09 14.79 -10.41
C ALA A 37 5.99 14.58 -9.18
N PRO A 38 6.77 13.50 -9.11
CA PRO A 38 7.85 13.39 -8.13
C PRO A 38 8.87 14.53 -8.26
N THR A 39 9.40 14.96 -7.12
CA THR A 39 10.42 15.98 -6.95
C THR A 39 11.80 15.36 -6.64
N THR A 40 12.81 16.22 -6.50
CA THR A 40 14.14 15.83 -6.01
C THR A 40 14.10 15.20 -4.61
N ASP A 41 13.16 15.61 -3.75
CA ASP A 41 13.02 15.03 -2.41
C ASP A 41 12.49 13.60 -2.49
N ASN A 42 11.55 13.31 -3.41
CA ASN A 42 11.11 11.93 -3.65
C ASN A 42 12.26 11.07 -4.17
N THR A 43 13.08 11.60 -5.08
CA THR A 43 14.27 10.92 -5.60
C THR A 43 15.24 10.57 -4.48
N THR A 44 15.52 11.52 -3.59
CA THR A 44 16.36 11.32 -2.40
C THR A 44 15.75 10.27 -1.46
N TYR A 45 14.45 10.37 -1.17
CA TYR A 45 13.73 9.49 -0.25
C TYR A 45 13.78 8.03 -0.66
N TYR A 46 13.47 7.73 -1.93
CA TYR A 46 13.51 6.36 -2.44
C TYR A 46 14.94 5.86 -2.59
N SER A 47 15.87 6.71 -3.04
CA SER A 47 17.28 6.32 -3.14
C SER A 47 17.86 5.95 -1.78
N GLN A 48 17.59 6.71 -0.71
CA GLN A 48 18.02 6.36 0.66
C GLN A 48 17.55 4.97 1.12
N ARG A 49 16.40 4.51 0.61
CA ARG A 49 15.78 3.22 0.98
C ARG A 49 16.17 2.08 0.05
N ALA A 50 16.90 2.37 -1.02
CA ALA A 50 17.38 1.37 -1.94
C ALA A 50 18.61 0.66 -1.39
N SER A 51 18.59 -0.67 -1.50
CA SER A 51 19.73 -1.54 -1.18
C SER A 51 19.88 -2.58 -2.29
N GLU A 52 21.08 -3.16 -2.43
CA GLU A 52 21.37 -4.08 -3.53
C GLU A 52 20.44 -5.30 -3.51
N GLY A 53 19.61 -5.44 -4.55
CA GLY A 53 18.61 -6.49 -4.66
C GLY A 53 17.44 -6.39 -3.68
N GLY A 54 17.25 -5.23 -3.05
CA GLY A 54 16.06 -4.92 -2.25
C GLY A 54 14.89 -4.45 -3.11
N LEU A 55 13.66 -4.77 -2.70
CA LEU A 55 12.43 -4.36 -3.39
C LEU A 55 11.78 -3.18 -2.67
N ILE A 56 11.46 -2.14 -3.43
CA ILE A 56 10.66 -1.00 -3.00
C ILE A 56 9.34 -1.01 -3.76
N ILE A 57 8.24 -0.78 -3.04
CA ILE A 57 6.95 -0.45 -3.65
C ILE A 57 6.70 1.03 -3.36
N THR A 58 6.41 1.82 -4.39
CA THR A 58 6.17 3.26 -4.24
C THR A 58 4.98 3.54 -3.33
N GLU A 59 4.85 4.79 -2.91
CA GLU A 59 3.55 5.31 -2.54
C GLU A 59 2.48 5.06 -3.61
N ALA A 60 1.20 5.16 -3.23
CA ALA A 60 0.11 5.02 -4.18
C ALA A 60 0.19 6.14 -5.23
N VAL A 61 0.28 5.73 -6.50
CA VAL A 61 0.41 6.60 -7.66
C VAL A 61 -0.90 6.59 -8.42
N HIS A 62 -1.50 7.76 -8.58
CA HIS A 62 -2.82 7.86 -9.17
C HIS A 62 -2.76 7.69 -10.70
N ILE A 63 -3.71 6.93 -11.25
CA ILE A 63 -3.72 6.57 -12.68
C ILE A 63 -4.38 7.61 -13.59
N SER A 64 -5.23 8.47 -13.02
CA SER A 64 -6.00 9.47 -13.77
C SER A 64 -6.53 10.57 -12.83
N PRO A 65 -6.92 11.74 -13.36
CA PRO A 65 -7.57 12.79 -12.58
C PRO A 65 -8.86 12.34 -11.87
N GLU A 66 -9.72 11.55 -12.53
CA GLU A 66 -10.99 11.03 -11.95
C GLU A 66 -10.76 10.22 -10.67
N GLY A 67 -9.60 9.57 -10.56
CA GLY A 67 -9.18 8.77 -9.42
C GLY A 67 -8.31 9.49 -8.41
N THR A 68 -8.13 10.82 -8.50
CA THR A 68 -7.16 11.58 -7.69
C THR A 68 -7.84 12.50 -6.67
N PRO A 69 -7.48 12.43 -5.37
CA PRO A 69 -7.80 13.45 -4.39
C PRO A 69 -6.74 14.56 -4.41
N ILE A 70 -7.15 15.83 -4.50
CA ILE A 70 -6.24 16.99 -4.34
C ILE A 70 -6.25 17.57 -2.93
N TRP A 71 -7.33 17.37 -2.19
CA TRP A 71 -7.43 17.63 -0.77
C TRP A 71 -7.28 16.33 -0.02
N THR A 72 -6.25 16.29 0.78
CA THR A 72 -6.06 15.26 1.78
C THR A 72 -7.09 15.33 2.93
N ILE A 73 -7.19 14.22 3.66
CA ILE A 73 -7.94 14.09 4.92
C ILE A 73 -7.20 14.69 6.12
N TYR A 74 -5.93 15.07 5.94
CA TYR A 74 -5.07 15.50 7.03
C TYR A 74 -4.93 17.03 7.05
N GLN A 75 -5.38 17.67 8.12
CA GLN A 75 -5.34 19.14 8.25
C GLN A 75 -3.98 19.73 7.88
N ASN A 76 -2.89 19.15 8.40
CA ASN A 76 -1.53 19.61 8.12
C ASN A 76 -1.16 19.56 6.63
N VAL A 77 -1.70 18.64 5.85
CA VAL A 77 -1.43 18.61 4.42
C VAL A 77 -2.29 19.63 3.66
N ARG A 78 -3.49 19.97 4.14
CA ARG A 78 -4.26 21.10 3.61
C ARG A 78 -3.52 22.42 3.84
N ASP A 79 -2.94 22.56 5.03
CA ASP A 79 -2.24 23.76 5.47
C ASP A 79 -0.84 23.89 4.84
N ASP A 80 -0.10 22.78 4.74
CA ASP A 80 1.28 22.74 4.22
C ASP A 80 1.38 22.47 2.70
N GLY A 81 0.25 22.24 2.03
CA GLY A 81 0.15 22.16 0.57
C GLY A 81 0.74 20.92 -0.10
N GLY A 82 0.87 19.80 0.61
CA GLY A 82 1.41 18.56 0.03
C GLY A 82 0.46 17.91 -0.99
N GLN A 83 1.02 17.17 -1.96
CA GLN A 83 0.26 16.49 -3.03
C GLN A 83 0.59 15.00 -3.19
N VAL A 84 -0.39 14.21 -3.65
CA VAL A 84 -0.18 12.81 -4.09
C VAL A 84 0.39 12.78 -5.51
N PRO A 85 1.25 11.82 -5.85
CA PRO A 85 1.79 11.72 -7.20
C PRO A 85 0.82 11.06 -8.17
N GLY A 86 0.87 11.51 -9.43
CA GLY A 86 0.19 10.89 -10.57
C GLY A 86 1.12 10.15 -11.53
N ILE A 87 0.56 9.45 -12.51
CA ILE A 87 1.29 8.86 -13.65
C ILE A 87 0.46 8.76 -14.94
N TRP A 88 -0.14 9.87 -15.36
CA TRP A 88 -0.87 9.98 -16.64
C TRP A 88 -0.33 11.04 -17.59
N THR A 89 0.60 11.89 -17.13
CA THR A 89 1.26 12.92 -17.95
C THR A 89 2.73 12.61 -18.19
N ASP A 90 3.30 13.18 -19.25
CA ASP A 90 4.73 13.09 -19.55
C ASP A 90 5.59 13.66 -18.42
N THR A 91 5.20 14.78 -17.82
CA THR A 91 5.91 15.41 -16.69
C THR A 91 5.97 14.47 -15.48
N GLN A 92 4.86 13.77 -15.18
CA GLN A 92 4.80 12.80 -14.09
C GLN A 92 5.68 11.58 -14.37
N ARG A 93 5.59 11.01 -15.59
CA ARG A 93 6.48 9.93 -16.04
C ARG A 93 7.95 10.31 -15.89
N ASP A 94 8.31 11.51 -16.33
CA ASP A 94 9.69 11.98 -16.31
C ASP A 94 10.21 12.21 -14.89
N GLY A 95 9.38 12.72 -13.97
CA GLY A 95 9.71 12.79 -12.54
C GLY A 95 9.90 11.41 -11.92
N TRP A 96 9.06 10.43 -12.26
CA TRP A 96 9.23 9.05 -11.81
C TRP A 96 10.48 8.39 -12.37
N ARG A 97 10.85 8.69 -13.61
CA ARG A 97 12.08 8.17 -14.22
C ARG A 97 13.33 8.57 -13.43
N GLU A 98 13.39 9.79 -12.90
CA GLU A 98 14.49 10.21 -12.02
C GLU A 98 14.53 9.39 -10.71
N VAL A 99 13.37 9.13 -10.11
CA VAL A 99 13.24 8.27 -8.92
C VAL A 99 13.73 6.85 -9.22
N VAL A 100 13.25 6.25 -10.31
CA VAL A 100 13.63 4.89 -10.74
C VAL A 100 15.14 4.80 -10.95
N ASN A 101 15.72 5.74 -11.71
CA ASN A 101 17.15 5.79 -11.97
C ASN A 101 17.97 5.86 -10.67
N ALA A 102 17.53 6.65 -9.69
CA ALA A 102 18.22 6.79 -8.41
C ALA A 102 18.15 5.52 -7.52
N VAL A 103 17.10 4.72 -7.66
CA VAL A 103 17.00 3.40 -7.02
C VAL A 103 17.88 2.37 -7.74
N HIS A 104 17.84 2.34 -9.07
CA HIS A 104 18.66 1.45 -9.89
C HIS A 104 20.16 1.73 -9.75
N ALA A 105 20.57 2.99 -9.54
CA ALA A 105 21.95 3.36 -9.24
C ALA A 105 22.47 2.71 -7.94
N ARG A 106 21.57 2.38 -7.00
CA ARG A 106 21.85 1.61 -5.79
C ARG A 106 21.60 0.10 -5.95
N LYS A 107 21.34 -0.34 -7.17
CA LYS A 107 20.98 -1.73 -7.53
C LYS A 107 19.73 -2.24 -6.80
N GLY A 108 18.86 -1.33 -6.36
CA GLY A 108 17.54 -1.68 -5.85
C GLY A 108 16.57 -1.96 -7.01
N LEU A 109 15.43 -2.54 -6.67
CA LEU A 109 14.30 -2.74 -7.57
C LEU A 109 13.12 -1.94 -7.07
N ILE A 110 12.31 -1.40 -7.98
CA ILE A 110 11.18 -0.54 -7.63
C ILE A 110 9.92 -0.89 -8.43
N VAL A 111 8.80 -0.90 -7.72
CA VAL A 111 7.47 -1.23 -8.23
C VAL A 111 6.55 -0.02 -8.07
N CYS A 112 5.89 0.38 -9.15
CA CYS A 112 4.90 1.47 -9.12
C CYS A 112 3.54 0.93 -8.64
N GLN A 113 3.03 1.43 -7.51
CA GLN A 113 1.71 1.06 -7.03
C GLN A 113 0.63 1.93 -7.71
N LEU A 114 -0.16 1.34 -8.60
CA LEU A 114 -1.22 2.02 -9.34
C LEU A 114 -2.53 2.07 -8.55
N LEU A 115 -3.06 3.28 -8.38
CA LEU A 115 -4.26 3.55 -7.59
C LEU A 115 -5.30 4.36 -8.38
N HIS A 116 -6.57 3.95 -8.23
CA HIS A 116 -7.72 4.79 -8.50
C HIS A 116 -8.53 4.94 -7.20
N ALA A 117 -8.67 6.16 -6.68
CA ALA A 117 -9.27 6.36 -5.35
C ALA A 117 -10.78 6.08 -5.31
N GLY A 118 -11.45 6.10 -6.46
CA GLY A 118 -12.88 5.87 -6.56
C GLY A 118 -13.65 6.95 -5.79
N ARG A 119 -14.57 6.59 -4.90
CA ARG A 119 -15.38 7.55 -4.13
C ARG A 119 -14.59 8.45 -3.17
N ILE A 120 -13.29 8.21 -3.00
CA ILE A 120 -12.37 9.01 -2.18
C ILE A 120 -11.77 10.15 -3.02
N ALA A 121 -11.80 10.04 -4.35
CA ALA A 121 -11.42 11.15 -5.24
C ALA A 121 -12.37 12.34 -5.05
N GLN A 122 -11.91 13.52 -5.44
CA GLN A 122 -12.55 14.78 -5.13
C GLN A 122 -12.80 15.58 -6.40
N PRO A 123 -13.99 16.18 -6.57
CA PRO A 123 -14.32 16.94 -7.77
C PRO A 123 -13.40 18.15 -7.98
N GLU A 124 -12.81 18.70 -6.92
CA GLU A 124 -11.91 19.84 -6.97
C GLU A 124 -10.63 19.56 -7.78
N ILE A 125 -10.28 18.30 -8.06
CA ILE A 125 -9.22 17.98 -9.03
C ILE A 125 -9.48 18.68 -10.37
N GLY A 126 -10.74 18.93 -10.74
CA GLY A 126 -11.11 19.68 -11.94
C GLY A 126 -10.60 21.12 -11.97
N ASP A 127 -10.29 21.73 -10.82
CA ASP A 127 -9.71 23.07 -10.75
C ASP A 127 -8.17 23.02 -10.75
N HIS A 128 -7.57 21.85 -10.60
CA HIS A 128 -6.12 21.67 -10.57
C HIS A 128 -5.51 21.93 -11.96
N PRO A 129 -4.33 22.58 -12.07
CA PRO A 129 -3.69 22.88 -13.37
C PRO A 129 -3.55 21.66 -14.30
N VAL A 130 -3.33 20.47 -13.72
CA VAL A 130 -3.19 19.21 -14.45
C VAL A 130 -4.47 18.71 -15.12
N ALA A 131 -5.65 19.19 -14.69
CA ALA A 131 -6.95 18.70 -15.15
C ALA A 131 -7.91 19.81 -15.62
N ALA A 132 -7.66 21.07 -15.26
CA ALA A 132 -8.52 22.23 -15.56
C ALA A 132 -8.82 22.45 -17.05
N ASN A 133 -7.97 21.92 -17.94
CA ASN A 133 -8.16 21.98 -19.39
C ASN A 133 -8.24 20.59 -20.03
N SER A 134 -8.63 19.56 -19.26
CA SER A 134 -8.78 18.20 -19.76
C SER A 134 -10.24 17.87 -20.04
N ASP A 135 -10.51 17.12 -21.11
CA ASP A 135 -11.82 16.52 -21.39
C ASP A 135 -12.04 15.21 -20.59
N LEU A 136 -11.22 15.00 -19.55
CA LEU A 136 -11.25 13.78 -18.77
C LEU A 136 -12.52 13.75 -17.90
N PRO A 137 -13.13 12.57 -17.72
CA PRO A 137 -14.35 12.46 -16.96
C PRO A 137 -14.09 12.83 -15.50
N LEU A 138 -14.89 13.78 -15.01
CA LEU A 138 -15.01 14.22 -13.63
C LEU A 138 -16.53 14.31 -13.33
N PRO A 139 -17.03 14.10 -12.11
CA PRO A 139 -16.36 14.01 -10.79
C PRO A 139 -16.01 12.55 -10.37
N SER A 140 -15.73 12.33 -9.08
CA SER A 140 -15.39 11.02 -8.53
C SER A 140 -16.44 9.93 -8.77
N VAL A 141 -15.95 8.71 -8.96
CA VAL A 141 -16.75 7.56 -9.37
C VAL A 141 -16.61 6.36 -8.44
N SER A 142 -17.58 5.45 -8.45
CA SER A 142 -17.51 4.19 -7.70
C SER A 142 -18.36 3.10 -8.37
N ALA A 143 -18.41 1.93 -7.73
CA ALA A 143 -19.31 0.85 -8.12
C ALA A 143 -20.78 1.26 -8.00
N SER A 144 -21.13 2.05 -6.98
CA SER A 144 -22.49 2.56 -6.73
C SER A 144 -22.46 3.97 -6.14
N ALA A 145 -23.58 4.69 -6.20
CA ALA A 145 -23.73 6.05 -5.66
C ALA A 145 -23.88 6.04 -4.13
N ILE A 146 -22.89 5.49 -3.42
CA ILE A 146 -22.85 5.38 -1.96
C ILE A 146 -21.74 6.26 -1.42
N ALA A 147 -22.14 7.31 -0.74
CA ALA A 147 -21.23 8.29 -0.16
C ALA A 147 -20.40 7.69 0.99
N LEU A 148 -19.31 8.37 1.34
CA LEU A 148 -18.47 7.99 2.47
C LEU A 148 -19.21 8.26 3.79
N PRO A 149 -19.15 7.35 4.78
CA PRO A 149 -19.69 7.68 6.08
C PRO A 149 -18.93 8.87 6.67
N GLN A 150 -19.67 9.78 7.32
CA GLN A 150 -19.05 10.88 8.06
C GLN A 150 -18.21 10.28 9.20
N GLY A 151 -16.92 10.58 9.22
CA GLY A 151 -16.06 10.22 10.34
C GLY A 151 -16.22 11.23 11.47
N ASP A 152 -16.01 10.79 12.72
CA ASP A 152 -15.83 11.71 13.84
C ASP A 152 -14.52 12.50 13.64
N GLU A 153 -14.49 13.78 14.02
CA GLU A 153 -13.27 14.64 13.93
C GLU A 153 -12.07 14.04 14.70
N ASP A 154 -12.34 13.27 15.77
CA ASP A 154 -11.32 12.56 16.57
C ASP A 154 -10.84 11.24 15.94
N SER A 155 -11.52 10.75 14.92
CA SER A 155 -11.02 9.62 14.13
C SER A 155 -9.91 10.13 13.23
N HIS A 156 -8.76 9.42 13.17
CA HIS A 156 -7.60 9.85 12.37
C HIS A 156 -7.84 9.80 10.84
N TYR A 157 -9.07 9.52 10.43
CA TYR A 157 -9.59 9.60 9.08
C TYR A 157 -10.74 10.60 9.00
N GLY A 158 -10.72 11.64 9.85
CA GLY A 158 -11.67 12.76 9.88
C GLY A 158 -11.82 13.37 8.49
N TRP A 159 -12.83 12.87 7.77
CA TRP A 159 -13.18 13.32 6.44
C TRP A 159 -14.01 14.59 6.61
N ASP A 160 -13.32 15.73 6.73
CA ASP A 160 -13.95 17.06 6.64
C ASP A 160 -14.28 17.39 5.17
N GLN A 161 -14.97 16.47 4.52
CA GLN A 161 -15.37 16.55 3.13
C GLN A 161 -16.87 16.28 3.11
N PRO A 162 -17.64 17.04 2.31
CA PRO A 162 -19.07 16.83 2.22
C PRO A 162 -19.38 15.37 1.91
N ASN A 163 -20.39 14.83 2.60
CA ASN A 163 -20.91 13.49 2.37
C ASN A 163 -21.66 13.42 1.03
N THR A 164 -20.92 13.61 -0.08
CA THR A 164 -21.45 13.66 -1.44
C THR A 164 -21.32 12.29 -2.08
N PRO A 165 -22.42 11.68 -2.55
CA PRO A 165 -22.35 10.43 -3.28
C PRO A 165 -21.49 10.54 -4.55
N PRO A 166 -20.63 9.56 -4.83
CA PRO A 166 -19.92 9.49 -6.11
C PRO A 166 -20.91 9.18 -7.24
N ARG A 167 -20.49 9.37 -8.49
CA ARG A 167 -21.23 8.86 -9.64
C ARG A 167 -21.00 7.34 -9.77
N ALA A 168 -22.07 6.57 -9.94
CA ALA A 168 -21.94 5.15 -10.27
C ALA A 168 -21.43 5.00 -11.71
N LEU A 169 -20.37 4.20 -11.91
CA LEU A 169 -19.88 3.88 -13.26
C LEU A 169 -20.95 3.12 -14.05
N ALA A 170 -21.22 3.51 -15.28
CA ALA A 170 -22.04 2.69 -16.17
C ALA A 170 -21.26 1.42 -16.58
N THR A 171 -21.97 0.33 -16.90
CA THR A 171 -21.35 -0.92 -17.38
C THR A 171 -20.43 -0.66 -18.58
N ALA A 172 -20.88 0.24 -19.47
CA ALA A 172 -20.11 0.64 -20.64
C ALA A 172 -18.87 1.48 -20.31
N GLU A 173 -18.64 1.94 -19.08
CA GLU A 173 -17.43 2.71 -18.72
C GLU A 173 -16.30 1.83 -18.19
N MET A 174 -16.54 0.54 -17.89
CA MET A 174 -15.51 -0.32 -17.30
C MET A 174 -14.30 -0.53 -18.23
N HIS A 175 -14.54 -0.55 -19.55
CA HIS A 175 -13.45 -0.62 -20.53
C HIS A 175 -12.56 0.64 -20.49
N ARG A 176 -13.12 1.81 -20.22
CA ARG A 176 -12.34 3.04 -20.06
C ARG A 176 -11.49 2.97 -18.79
N ILE A 177 -12.03 2.49 -17.68
CA ILE A 177 -11.25 2.29 -16.45
C ILE A 177 -10.06 1.36 -16.71
N CYS A 178 -10.26 0.27 -17.44
CA CYS A 178 -9.16 -0.61 -17.86
C CYS A 178 -8.14 0.13 -18.76
N ALA A 179 -8.61 0.96 -19.70
CA ALA A 179 -7.73 1.77 -20.55
C ALA A 179 -6.91 2.80 -19.74
N ASP A 180 -7.47 3.40 -18.69
CA ASP A 180 -6.75 4.32 -17.80
C ASP A 180 -5.64 3.57 -17.02
N TYR A 181 -5.92 2.36 -16.54
CA TYR A 181 -4.90 1.48 -15.94
C TYR A 181 -3.82 1.08 -16.96
N ALA A 182 -4.20 0.78 -18.21
CA ALA A 182 -3.25 0.44 -19.28
C ALA A 182 -2.32 1.62 -19.59
N HIS A 183 -2.87 2.82 -19.71
CA HIS A 183 -2.12 4.05 -19.94
C HIS A 183 -1.11 4.31 -18.81
N ALA A 184 -1.56 4.25 -17.55
CA ALA A 184 -0.69 4.40 -16.39
C ALA A 184 0.41 3.33 -16.33
N ALA A 185 0.11 2.08 -16.72
CA ALA A 185 1.10 1.02 -16.80
C ALA A 185 2.13 1.25 -17.92
N HIS A 186 1.71 1.77 -19.08
CA HIS A 186 2.62 2.19 -20.14
C HIS A 186 3.54 3.30 -19.66
N MET A 187 3.01 4.33 -19.00
CA MET A 187 3.80 5.40 -18.41
C MET A 187 4.79 4.88 -17.35
N ALA A 188 4.36 3.94 -16.48
CA ALA A 188 5.27 3.31 -15.52
C ALA A 188 6.39 2.51 -16.21
N LYS A 189 6.06 1.75 -17.25
CA LYS A 189 7.03 1.00 -18.05
C LYS A 189 8.05 1.93 -18.71
N ASP A 190 7.59 3.02 -19.30
CA ASP A 190 8.43 4.03 -19.95
C ASP A 190 9.28 4.83 -18.95
N ALA A 191 8.80 5.02 -17.72
CA ALA A 191 9.58 5.57 -16.62
C ALA A 191 10.68 4.59 -16.12
N GLY A 192 10.62 3.31 -16.51
CA GLY A 192 11.64 2.30 -16.22
C GLY A 192 11.36 1.43 -14.98
N PHE A 193 10.15 1.45 -14.42
CA PHE A 193 9.81 0.60 -13.28
C PHE A 193 10.00 -0.90 -13.59
N ASP A 194 10.46 -1.67 -12.60
CA ASP A 194 10.73 -3.10 -12.76
C ASP A 194 9.44 -3.92 -12.88
N ALA A 195 8.38 -3.45 -12.23
CA ALA A 195 7.05 -4.04 -12.19
C ALA A 195 6.03 -2.99 -11.69
N ILE A 196 4.76 -3.35 -11.68
CA ILE A 196 3.67 -2.54 -11.09
C ILE A 196 2.89 -3.35 -10.06
N GLU A 197 2.23 -2.67 -9.13
CA GLU A 197 1.28 -3.27 -8.19
C GLU A 197 -0.10 -2.64 -8.36
N LEU A 198 -1.13 -3.47 -8.59
CA LEU A 198 -2.51 -3.02 -8.54
C LEU A 198 -2.96 -2.82 -7.10
N HIS A 199 -3.30 -1.59 -6.73
CA HIS A 199 -3.90 -1.31 -5.44
C HIS A 199 -5.40 -1.70 -5.44
N ALA A 200 -5.71 -2.91 -4.96
CA ALA A 200 -7.07 -3.44 -4.81
C ALA A 200 -7.47 -3.64 -3.34
N ALA A 201 -7.15 -2.66 -2.52
CA ALA A 201 -7.25 -2.73 -1.06
C ALA A 201 -7.70 -1.39 -0.49
N HIS A 202 -7.88 -1.37 0.83
CA HIS A 202 -8.07 -0.16 1.64
C HIS A 202 -9.23 0.73 1.20
N GLY A 203 -10.31 0.15 0.68
CA GLY A 203 -11.52 0.85 0.33
C GLY A 203 -11.42 1.77 -0.89
N TYR A 204 -10.40 1.62 -1.74
CA TYR A 204 -10.29 2.31 -3.02
C TYR A 204 -11.07 1.60 -4.14
N LEU A 205 -11.03 2.10 -5.39
CA LEU A 205 -11.99 1.72 -6.43
C LEU A 205 -12.19 0.21 -6.58
N ILE A 206 -11.11 -0.56 -6.76
CA ILE A 206 -11.25 -2.01 -6.95
C ILE A 206 -11.83 -2.68 -5.69
N ASP A 207 -11.41 -2.26 -4.51
CA ASP A 207 -11.97 -2.75 -3.24
C ASP A 207 -13.46 -2.35 -3.08
N GLN A 208 -13.85 -1.17 -3.58
CA GLN A 208 -15.25 -0.74 -3.62
C GLN A 208 -16.11 -1.67 -4.47
N PHE A 209 -15.56 -2.25 -5.55
CA PHE A 209 -16.26 -3.27 -6.36
C PHE A 209 -16.33 -4.62 -5.64
N LEU A 210 -15.30 -5.02 -4.89
CA LEU A 210 -15.31 -6.30 -4.17
C LEU A 210 -16.38 -6.35 -3.06
N ASN A 211 -16.61 -5.24 -2.36
CA ASN A 211 -17.38 -5.24 -1.12
C ASN A 211 -18.82 -4.76 -1.31
N LYS A 212 -19.77 -5.44 -0.64
CA LYS A 212 -21.21 -5.14 -0.75
C LYS A 212 -21.60 -3.78 -0.19
N SER A 213 -20.94 -3.24 0.84
CA SER A 213 -21.33 -1.92 1.36
C SER A 213 -21.15 -0.78 0.34
N THR A 214 -20.40 -1.04 -0.73
CA THR A 214 -20.06 -0.08 -1.79
C THR A 214 -20.46 -0.50 -3.20
N ASN A 215 -20.70 -1.80 -3.42
CA ASN A 215 -21.18 -2.34 -4.68
C ASN A 215 -22.59 -2.93 -4.52
N GLN A 216 -23.58 -2.14 -4.92
CA GLN A 216 -25.01 -2.50 -4.97
C GLN A 216 -25.50 -2.64 -6.41
N ARG A 217 -24.60 -2.95 -7.35
CA ARG A 217 -24.95 -3.09 -8.77
C ARG A 217 -25.74 -4.37 -9.00
N ASP A 218 -26.63 -4.33 -9.97
CA ASP A 218 -27.45 -5.43 -10.46
C ASP A 218 -27.02 -5.94 -11.85
N ASP A 219 -25.93 -5.39 -12.39
CA ASP A 219 -25.31 -5.80 -13.64
C ASP A 219 -24.20 -6.84 -13.45
N MET A 220 -23.45 -7.14 -14.52
CA MET A 220 -22.36 -8.11 -14.51
C MET A 220 -21.15 -7.74 -13.63
N TYR A 221 -21.16 -6.58 -12.98
CA TYR A 221 -20.12 -6.14 -12.05
C TYR A 221 -20.60 -6.09 -10.59
N GLY A 222 -21.81 -6.55 -10.27
CA GLY A 222 -22.31 -6.65 -8.89
C GLY A 222 -23.18 -7.87 -8.60
N GLY A 223 -23.71 -7.93 -7.38
CA GLY A 223 -24.47 -9.07 -6.88
C GLY A 223 -23.59 -10.24 -6.46
N SER A 224 -23.23 -11.13 -7.38
CA SER A 224 -22.49 -12.37 -7.09
C SER A 224 -21.01 -12.13 -6.76
N LEU A 225 -20.35 -13.10 -6.10
CA LEU A 225 -18.90 -13.02 -5.84
C LEU A 225 -18.09 -12.88 -7.14
N GLU A 226 -18.47 -13.63 -8.17
CA GLU A 226 -17.84 -13.59 -9.50
C GLU A 226 -17.94 -12.18 -10.11
N ASN A 227 -19.14 -11.60 -10.13
CA ASN A 227 -19.36 -10.28 -10.71
C ASN A 227 -18.62 -9.18 -9.95
N ARG A 228 -18.60 -9.24 -8.60
CA ARG A 228 -17.86 -8.27 -7.78
C ARG A 228 -16.33 -8.35 -7.98
N CYS A 229 -15.80 -9.54 -8.28
CA CYS A 229 -14.39 -9.73 -8.63
C CYS A 229 -14.06 -9.46 -10.10
N ARG A 230 -15.06 -9.26 -10.97
CA ARG A 230 -14.86 -9.14 -12.43
C ARG A 230 -13.91 -8.01 -12.80
N LEU A 231 -14.13 -6.81 -12.27
CA LEU A 231 -13.28 -5.65 -12.57
C LEU A 231 -11.82 -5.87 -12.10
N LEU A 232 -11.62 -6.52 -10.94
CA LEU A 232 -10.27 -6.86 -10.46
C LEU A 232 -9.52 -7.70 -11.51
N PHE A 233 -10.16 -8.74 -12.05
CA PHE A 233 -9.54 -9.65 -13.01
C PHE A 233 -9.35 -9.03 -14.40
N GLU A 234 -10.29 -8.20 -14.85
CA GLU A 234 -10.14 -7.45 -16.12
C GLU A 234 -8.98 -6.45 -16.07
N VAL A 235 -8.83 -5.73 -14.95
CA VAL A 235 -7.69 -4.83 -14.74
C VAL A 235 -6.39 -5.63 -14.66
N ILE A 236 -6.33 -6.75 -13.93
CA ILE A 236 -5.13 -7.60 -13.89
C ILE A 236 -4.73 -8.08 -15.29
N THR A 237 -5.69 -8.55 -16.08
CA THR A 237 -5.45 -8.98 -17.47
C THR A 237 -4.82 -7.85 -18.27
N THR A 238 -5.43 -6.67 -18.21
CA THR A 238 -4.96 -5.46 -18.90
C THR A 238 -3.53 -5.09 -18.49
N LEU A 239 -3.23 -5.12 -17.19
CA LEU A 239 -1.91 -4.80 -16.65
C LEU A 239 -0.85 -5.82 -17.07
N ILE A 240 -1.20 -7.11 -17.13
CA ILE A 240 -0.29 -8.17 -17.60
C ILE A 240 0.00 -8.02 -19.09
N ASP A 241 -0.99 -7.63 -19.91
CA ASP A 241 -0.78 -7.40 -21.33
C ASP A 241 0.24 -6.28 -21.59
N VAL A 242 0.27 -5.26 -20.74
CA VAL A 242 1.22 -4.13 -20.85
C VAL A 242 2.61 -4.49 -20.28
N MET A 243 2.64 -5.00 -19.05
CA MET A 243 3.90 -5.21 -18.31
C MET A 243 4.57 -6.54 -18.61
N GLY A 244 3.80 -7.53 -19.04
CA GLY A 244 4.22 -8.91 -19.20
C GLY A 244 4.09 -9.73 -17.91
N LYS A 245 4.18 -11.05 -18.10
CA LYS A 245 4.09 -12.06 -17.03
C LYS A 245 5.14 -11.86 -15.95
N GLY A 246 4.77 -12.09 -14.70
CA GLY A 246 5.65 -12.00 -13.54
C GLY A 246 6.06 -10.59 -13.15
N ARG A 247 5.42 -9.54 -13.71
CA ARG A 247 5.70 -8.12 -13.43
C ARG A 247 4.51 -7.33 -12.90
N VAL A 248 3.42 -8.01 -12.54
CA VAL A 248 2.24 -7.41 -11.92
C VAL A 248 2.04 -8.02 -10.53
N GLY A 249 2.11 -7.20 -9.49
CA GLY A 249 1.67 -7.52 -8.14
C GLY A 249 0.22 -7.09 -7.92
N VAL A 250 -0.45 -7.70 -6.94
CA VAL A 250 -1.80 -7.29 -6.51
C VAL A 250 -1.79 -7.10 -5.01
N ARG A 251 -2.37 -6.01 -4.51
CA ARG A 251 -2.56 -5.78 -3.08
C ARG A 251 -4.02 -5.89 -2.68
N LEU A 252 -4.30 -6.72 -1.67
CA LEU A 252 -5.61 -6.87 -1.04
C LEU A 252 -5.53 -6.54 0.46
N SER A 253 -6.66 -6.16 1.06
CA SER A 253 -6.79 -6.01 2.51
C SER A 253 -8.03 -6.75 3.03
N PRO A 254 -8.01 -8.10 3.01
CA PRO A 254 -9.10 -8.87 3.57
C PRO A 254 -9.36 -8.51 5.04
N TYR A 255 -10.62 -8.38 5.39
CA TYR A 255 -11.03 -8.08 6.74
C TYR A 255 -11.31 -9.38 7.48
N LEU A 256 -10.68 -9.55 8.63
CA LEU A 256 -11.07 -10.54 9.62
C LEU A 256 -11.75 -9.81 10.78
N ASN A 257 -12.68 -10.47 11.44
CA ASN A 257 -13.12 -10.01 12.74
C ASN A 257 -11.98 -10.19 13.75
N ASP A 258 -11.92 -9.30 14.72
CA ASP A 258 -11.03 -9.40 15.86
C ASP A 258 -11.20 -10.79 16.50
N PRO A 259 -10.13 -11.58 16.62
CA PRO A 259 -10.24 -12.97 17.07
C PRO A 259 -10.60 -13.09 18.56
N GLU A 260 -10.41 -12.04 19.35
CA GLU A 260 -10.71 -12.02 20.79
C GLU A 260 -12.15 -11.57 21.06
N THR A 261 -12.60 -10.52 20.37
CA THR A 261 -13.91 -9.89 20.62
C THR A 261 -14.99 -10.28 19.62
N GLY A 262 -14.60 -10.82 18.46
CA GLY A 262 -15.50 -11.09 17.34
C GLY A 262 -16.01 -9.84 16.61
N ALA A 263 -15.60 -8.64 17.05
CA ALA A 263 -15.97 -7.37 16.42
C ALA A 263 -15.24 -7.19 15.08
N PRO A 264 -15.83 -6.49 14.09
CA PRO A 264 -15.10 -6.18 12.85
C PRO A 264 -13.88 -5.29 13.16
N ASN A 265 -12.74 -5.61 12.56
CA ASN A 265 -11.56 -4.75 12.64
C ASN A 265 -11.81 -3.39 11.96
N ALA A 266 -10.96 -2.40 12.27
CA ALA A 266 -11.07 -1.08 11.66
C ALA A 266 -11.05 -1.16 10.13
N THR A 267 -11.99 -0.47 9.51
CA THR A 267 -12.16 -0.44 8.06
C THR A 267 -11.63 0.84 7.46
N TYR A 268 -11.20 0.77 6.20
CA TYR A 268 -10.74 1.93 5.47
C TYR A 268 -11.93 2.55 4.73
N PHE A 269 -12.15 3.85 4.95
CA PHE A 269 -13.17 4.65 4.26
C PHE A 269 -14.57 4.03 4.28
N GLY A 270 -14.94 3.37 5.39
CA GLY A 270 -16.27 2.79 5.58
C GLY A 270 -16.62 1.61 4.67
N VAL A 271 -15.62 0.96 4.05
CA VAL A 271 -15.85 -0.25 3.26
C VAL A 271 -15.97 -1.44 4.20
N GLN A 272 -17.13 -2.10 4.16
CA GLN A 272 -17.52 -3.19 5.04
C GLN A 272 -18.19 -4.28 4.18
N SER A 273 -17.98 -5.55 4.55
CA SER A 273 -18.69 -6.66 3.92
C SER A 273 -18.92 -7.75 4.95
N ASP A 274 -20.18 -8.14 5.13
CA ASP A 274 -20.56 -9.29 5.97
C ASP A 274 -20.10 -10.62 5.38
N ASP A 275 -19.80 -10.65 4.09
CA ASP A 275 -19.25 -11.77 3.34
C ASP A 275 -17.78 -11.56 2.92
N ALA A 276 -17.03 -10.71 3.64
CA ALA A 276 -15.64 -10.38 3.32
C ALA A 276 -14.80 -11.66 3.07
N GLU A 277 -14.81 -12.61 4.00
CA GLU A 277 -14.05 -13.86 3.84
C GLU A 277 -14.42 -14.62 2.57
N ALA A 278 -15.70 -14.62 2.17
CA ALA A 278 -16.15 -15.30 0.96
C ALA A 278 -15.65 -14.61 -0.32
N VAL A 279 -15.76 -13.28 -0.41
CA VAL A 279 -15.32 -12.55 -1.60
C VAL A 279 -13.80 -12.52 -1.73
N TYR A 280 -13.06 -12.34 -0.64
CA TYR A 280 -11.61 -12.38 -0.67
C TYR A 280 -11.09 -13.79 -0.92
N SER A 281 -11.71 -14.84 -0.37
CA SER A 281 -11.39 -16.23 -0.73
C SER A 281 -11.65 -16.53 -2.21
N HIS A 282 -12.71 -15.96 -2.79
CA HIS A 282 -12.99 -16.10 -4.23
C HIS A 282 -11.94 -15.36 -5.06
N ALA A 283 -11.65 -14.10 -4.72
CA ALA A 283 -10.61 -13.29 -5.37
C ALA A 283 -9.25 -13.99 -5.33
N VAL A 284 -8.77 -14.39 -4.15
CA VAL A 284 -7.46 -15.01 -3.97
C VAL A 284 -7.33 -16.34 -4.73
N ARG A 285 -8.40 -17.15 -4.80
CA ARG A 285 -8.38 -18.35 -5.65
C ARG A 285 -8.26 -18.00 -7.13
N GLY A 286 -9.04 -17.02 -7.60
CA GLY A 286 -8.98 -16.57 -9.01
C GLY A 286 -7.66 -15.94 -9.39
N LEU A 287 -6.93 -15.32 -8.45
CA LEU A 287 -5.58 -14.80 -8.71
C LEU A 287 -4.59 -15.89 -9.15
N ASN A 288 -4.84 -17.17 -8.90
CA ASN A 288 -3.99 -18.27 -9.37
C ASN A 288 -4.05 -18.49 -10.88
N ASP A 289 -5.04 -17.94 -11.57
CA ASP A 289 -5.17 -18.05 -13.03
C ASP A 289 -4.24 -17.07 -13.77
N PHE A 290 -3.51 -16.24 -13.02
CA PHE A 290 -2.64 -15.19 -13.55
C PHE A 290 -1.18 -15.41 -13.15
N ASP A 291 -0.26 -15.18 -14.09
CA ASP A 291 1.18 -15.20 -13.86
C ASP A 291 1.65 -13.92 -13.14
N LEU A 292 1.21 -13.72 -11.89
CA LEU A 292 1.55 -12.55 -11.08
C LEU A 292 2.97 -12.62 -10.50
N ALA A 293 3.54 -11.45 -10.22
CA ALA A 293 4.78 -11.34 -9.47
C ALA A 293 4.57 -11.79 -8.01
N TYR A 294 3.51 -11.27 -7.37
CA TYR A 294 3.14 -11.57 -5.99
C TYR A 294 1.70 -11.14 -5.68
N LEU A 295 1.17 -11.66 -4.57
CA LEU A 295 0.01 -11.11 -3.87
C LEU A 295 0.48 -10.50 -2.54
N LEU A 296 0.18 -9.24 -2.30
CA LEU A 296 0.40 -8.57 -1.02
C LEU A 296 -0.90 -8.54 -0.21
N LEU A 297 -0.86 -9.06 1.01
CA LEU A 297 -1.96 -8.97 1.98
C LEU A 297 -1.61 -7.95 3.08
N THR A 298 -2.46 -6.94 3.25
CA THR A 298 -2.41 -6.08 4.43
C THR A 298 -3.16 -6.75 5.58
N GLU A 299 -2.44 -7.13 6.63
CA GLU A 299 -3.00 -7.62 7.89
C GLU A 299 -3.96 -6.60 8.52
N PRO A 300 -5.06 -7.07 9.13
CA PRO A 300 -6.07 -6.20 9.73
C PRO A 300 -5.51 -5.42 10.93
N ARG A 301 -6.06 -4.23 11.16
CA ARG A 301 -5.71 -3.39 12.31
C ARG A 301 -6.49 -3.81 13.55
N VAL A 302 -5.90 -4.72 14.33
CA VAL A 302 -6.46 -5.16 15.62
C VAL A 302 -6.45 -4.02 16.63
N GLY A 303 -7.57 -3.83 17.33
CA GLY A 303 -7.74 -2.78 18.35
C GLY A 303 -7.98 -1.37 17.82
N GLY A 304 -8.05 -1.18 16.49
CA GLY A 304 -8.50 0.06 15.81
C GLY A 304 -7.62 1.31 15.97
N GLY A 305 -6.70 1.35 16.93
CA GLY A 305 -5.90 2.52 17.26
C GLY A 305 -4.64 2.70 16.40
N LEU A 306 -4.29 3.95 16.12
CA LEU A 306 -3.03 4.33 15.52
C LEU A 306 -1.95 4.52 16.60
N ALA A 307 -1.26 3.45 16.97
CA ALA A 307 -0.24 3.53 18.03
C ALA A 307 0.96 4.41 17.63
N THR A 308 1.28 5.41 18.45
CA THR A 308 2.46 6.28 18.37
C THR A 308 3.69 5.62 18.98
N ASP A 309 3.51 4.89 20.09
CA ASP A 309 4.59 4.12 20.71
C ASP A 309 4.62 2.68 20.17
N PRO A 310 5.73 2.23 19.58
CA PRO A 310 5.88 0.84 19.15
C PRO A 310 5.67 -0.20 20.27
N LYS A 311 5.89 0.15 21.54
CA LYS A 311 5.70 -0.79 22.66
C LYS A 311 4.23 -1.03 23.00
N SER A 312 3.34 -0.10 22.67
CA SER A 312 1.89 -0.20 22.94
C SER A 312 1.06 -0.54 21.71
N ASP A 313 1.71 -0.77 20.57
CA ASP A 313 1.02 -1.09 19.31
C ASP A 313 0.45 -2.51 19.32
N GLN A 314 -0.87 -2.61 19.43
CA GLN A 314 -1.60 -3.87 19.40
C GLN A 314 -1.52 -4.56 18.05
N GLY A 315 -1.23 -3.83 16.96
CA GLY A 315 -1.04 -4.40 15.63
C GLY A 315 0.12 -5.41 15.57
N PHE A 316 1.09 -5.32 16.48
CA PHE A 316 2.16 -6.31 16.56
C PHE A 316 1.71 -7.69 17.08
N ARG A 317 0.53 -7.80 17.72
CA ARG A 317 0.03 -9.04 18.34
C ARG A 317 -0.50 -10.08 17.36
N HIS A 318 -0.96 -9.66 16.18
CA HIS A 318 -1.64 -10.55 15.23
C HIS A 318 -1.17 -10.40 13.77
N PRO A 319 0.13 -10.34 13.44
CA PRO A 319 0.58 -10.17 12.06
C PRO A 319 0.48 -11.47 11.23
N LEU A 320 -0.42 -12.39 11.61
CA LEU A 320 -0.60 -13.69 10.97
C LEU A 320 -2.10 -14.05 10.92
N ALA A 321 -2.98 -13.05 10.97
CA ALA A 321 -4.42 -13.27 10.91
C ALA A 321 -4.81 -13.78 9.51
N LEU A 322 -4.18 -13.27 8.45
CA LEU A 322 -4.47 -13.65 7.06
C LEU A 322 -3.67 -14.85 6.54
N ARG A 323 -2.91 -15.55 7.41
CA ARG A 323 -2.04 -16.66 6.98
C ARG A 323 -2.78 -17.82 6.31
N HIS A 324 -4.09 -17.99 6.56
CA HIS A 324 -4.87 -19.06 5.95
C HIS A 324 -5.03 -18.88 4.43
N TYR A 325 -4.91 -17.66 3.91
CA TYR A 325 -4.89 -17.38 2.47
C TYR A 325 -3.70 -18.04 1.76
N ARG A 326 -2.62 -18.40 2.48
CA ARG A 326 -1.53 -19.22 1.93
C ARG A 326 -2.01 -20.57 1.37
N THR A 327 -3.10 -21.12 1.91
CA THR A 327 -3.69 -22.37 1.41
C THR A 327 -4.53 -22.18 0.14
N LEU A 328 -4.88 -20.94 -0.19
CA LEU A 328 -5.72 -20.59 -1.34
C LEU A 328 -4.92 -20.04 -2.51
N TYR A 329 -3.81 -19.34 -2.23
CA TYR A 329 -2.91 -18.80 -3.24
C TYR A 329 -1.71 -19.73 -3.43
N ASN A 330 -1.20 -19.85 -4.66
CA ASN A 330 -0.07 -20.72 -5.01
C ASN A 330 1.21 -19.93 -5.35
N GLY A 331 1.09 -18.64 -5.66
CA GLY A 331 2.22 -17.78 -6.02
C GLY A 331 2.99 -17.22 -4.81
N MET A 332 3.82 -16.19 -5.04
CA MET A 332 4.54 -15.49 -3.97
C MET A 332 3.59 -14.66 -3.12
N LEU A 333 3.50 -14.98 -1.83
CA LEU A 333 2.62 -14.29 -0.88
C LEU A 333 3.43 -13.35 0.01
N MET A 334 3.11 -12.07 -0.04
CA MET A 334 3.75 -11.03 0.76
C MET A 334 2.81 -10.56 1.87
N GLY A 335 3.32 -10.48 3.10
CA GLY A 335 2.58 -9.94 4.25
C GLY A 335 2.99 -8.50 4.57
N ALA A 336 2.04 -7.66 4.94
CA ALA A 336 2.30 -6.30 5.45
C ALA A 336 1.38 -5.94 6.62
N GLY A 337 1.81 -5.02 7.47
CA GLY A 337 1.02 -4.55 8.62
C GLY A 337 1.39 -5.30 9.91
N GLY A 338 1.76 -4.56 10.96
CA GLY A 338 2.04 -5.16 12.26
C GLY A 338 3.27 -6.07 12.33
N PHE A 339 4.14 -6.12 11.31
CA PHE A 339 5.36 -6.91 11.39
C PHE A 339 6.50 -6.17 12.08
N THR A 340 7.25 -6.94 12.87
CA THR A 340 8.54 -6.61 13.48
C THR A 340 9.60 -7.53 12.85
N PRO A 341 10.90 -7.22 12.94
CA PRO A 341 11.93 -8.11 12.40
C PRO A 341 11.83 -9.55 12.93
N LEU A 342 11.46 -9.71 14.21
CA LEU A 342 11.27 -11.02 14.83
C LEU A 342 10.05 -11.78 14.28
N THR A 343 8.88 -11.12 14.22
CA THR A 343 7.65 -11.75 13.71
C THR A 343 7.73 -12.02 12.22
N ALA A 344 8.38 -11.14 11.46
CA ALA A 344 8.63 -11.32 10.05
C ALA A 344 9.51 -12.57 9.79
N ALA A 345 10.63 -12.72 10.50
CA ALA A 345 11.46 -13.92 10.40
C ALA A 345 10.68 -15.19 10.76
N THR A 346 9.83 -15.12 11.79
CA THR A 346 8.96 -16.25 12.20
C THR A 346 7.96 -16.61 11.10
N ALA A 347 7.32 -15.62 10.48
CA ALA A 347 6.34 -15.81 9.42
C ALA A 347 6.95 -16.51 8.19
N ILE A 348 8.16 -16.13 7.79
CA ILE A 348 8.90 -16.80 6.70
C ILE A 348 9.24 -18.24 7.08
N THR A 349 9.82 -18.47 8.28
CA THR A 349 10.18 -19.82 8.74
C THR A 349 8.98 -20.76 8.81
N GLN A 350 7.80 -20.24 9.14
CA GLN A 350 6.55 -21.01 9.21
C GLN A 350 5.85 -21.17 7.85
N ASN A 351 6.44 -20.68 6.76
CA ASN A 351 5.85 -20.69 5.43
C ASN A 351 4.47 -19.99 5.38
N ALA A 352 4.23 -19.01 6.25
CA ALA A 352 3.01 -18.22 6.25
C ALA A 352 3.06 -17.16 5.14
N TYR A 353 4.25 -16.60 4.91
CA TYR A 353 4.55 -15.60 3.89
C TYR A 353 5.91 -15.90 3.25
N ASP A 354 6.11 -15.47 2.02
CA ASP A 354 7.38 -15.56 1.28
C ASP A 354 8.23 -14.30 1.44
N LEU A 355 7.58 -13.14 1.59
CA LEU A 355 8.21 -11.83 1.81
C LEU A 355 7.41 -11.01 2.81
N ILE A 356 8.08 -10.06 3.47
CA ILE A 356 7.43 -9.14 4.41
C ILE A 356 7.72 -7.69 4.04
N ALA A 357 6.65 -6.92 3.87
CA ALA A 357 6.72 -5.49 3.61
C ALA A 357 6.57 -4.68 4.91
N PHE A 358 7.51 -3.76 5.13
CA PHE A 358 7.51 -2.87 6.28
C PHE A 358 7.16 -1.45 5.84
N GLY A 359 6.17 -0.85 6.50
CA GLY A 359 5.79 0.55 6.28
C GLY A 359 6.55 1.48 7.21
N ARG A 360 5.95 1.75 8.38
CA ARG A 360 6.45 2.70 9.40
C ARG A 360 7.93 2.56 9.74
N TRP A 361 8.46 1.34 9.80
CA TRP A 361 9.88 1.11 10.06
C TRP A 361 10.77 1.57 8.92
N PHE A 362 10.36 1.42 7.66
CA PHE A 362 11.08 1.98 6.51
C PHE A 362 10.93 3.51 6.42
N ILE A 363 9.87 4.11 6.97
CA ILE A 363 9.78 5.58 7.06
C ILE A 363 10.96 6.11 7.86
N SER A 364 11.20 5.57 9.05
CA SER A 364 12.23 6.11 9.96
C SER A 364 13.61 5.47 9.84
N ASN A 365 13.73 4.37 9.12
CA ASN A 365 14.99 3.63 8.95
C ASN A 365 15.25 3.41 7.45
N PRO A 366 15.95 4.35 6.77
CA PRO A 366 16.24 4.22 5.35
C PRO A 366 17.03 2.93 5.04
N ASP A 367 17.92 2.53 5.93
CA ASP A 367 18.78 1.35 5.84
C ASP A 367 18.25 0.14 6.64
N LEU A 368 16.92 0.01 6.78
CA LEU A 368 16.28 -1.05 7.57
C LEU A 368 16.84 -2.47 7.32
N PRO A 369 17.10 -2.92 6.06
CA PRO A 369 17.70 -4.24 5.83
C PRO A 369 19.07 -4.42 6.48
N ASP A 370 19.88 -3.36 6.50
CA ASP A 370 21.20 -3.39 7.12
C ASP A 370 21.11 -3.43 8.65
N ARG A 371 20.21 -2.62 9.22
CA ARG A 371 19.92 -2.66 10.66
C ARG A 371 19.47 -4.05 11.12
N ILE A 372 18.61 -4.71 10.35
CA ILE A 372 18.16 -6.08 10.64
C ILE A 372 19.31 -7.09 10.51
N ARG A 373 20.21 -6.93 9.53
CA ARG A 373 21.37 -7.81 9.31
C ARG A 373 22.36 -7.75 10.46
N HIS A 374 22.66 -6.55 10.94
CA HIS A 374 23.69 -6.33 11.96
C HIS A 374 23.14 -6.18 13.38
N GLY A 375 21.82 -6.17 13.53
CA GLY A 375 21.17 -5.96 14.83
C GLY A 375 21.32 -4.54 15.37
N HIS A 376 21.45 -3.54 14.51
CA HIS A 376 21.48 -2.14 14.92
C HIS A 376 20.11 -1.68 15.40
N ASP A 377 20.08 -0.77 16.38
CA ASP A 377 18.85 -0.16 16.87
C ASP A 377 18.05 0.50 15.74
N LEU A 378 16.72 0.49 15.86
CA LEU A 378 15.83 1.18 14.95
C LEU A 378 15.50 2.57 15.48
N THR A 379 15.47 3.56 14.58
CA THR A 379 14.89 4.86 14.84
C THR A 379 13.38 4.73 14.92
N VAL A 380 12.80 5.19 16.05
CA VAL A 380 11.35 5.23 16.26
C VAL A 380 10.74 6.28 15.33
N TYR A 381 9.70 5.87 14.62
CA TYR A 381 9.00 6.73 13.68
C TYR A 381 8.22 7.85 14.39
N ASP A 382 8.06 8.97 13.70
CA ASP A 382 7.22 10.09 14.15
C ASP A 382 6.00 10.18 13.25
N ARG A 383 4.82 9.98 13.83
CA ARG A 383 3.56 9.97 13.08
C ARG A 383 3.12 11.36 12.64
N ALA A 384 3.56 12.42 13.35
CA ALA A 384 3.19 13.80 13.03
C ALA A 384 3.75 14.24 11.66
N THR A 385 4.81 13.58 11.18
CA THR A 385 5.50 13.91 9.92
C THR A 385 5.21 12.91 8.80
N PHE A 386 4.33 11.92 9.01
CA PHE A 386 4.01 10.94 7.97
C PHE A 386 3.44 11.60 6.73
N TYR A 387 2.46 12.47 6.91
CA TYR A 387 1.85 13.26 5.84
C TYR A 387 2.16 14.72 6.13
N SER A 388 3.04 15.35 5.36
CA SER A 388 3.35 16.78 5.46
C SER A 388 4.00 17.23 4.15
N GLY A 389 4.04 18.55 3.91
CA GLY A 389 4.68 19.12 2.73
C GLY A 389 6.20 19.32 2.85
N SER A 390 6.81 19.00 4.00
CA SER A 390 8.22 19.31 4.28
C SER A 390 9.14 18.09 4.25
N THR A 391 10.46 18.34 4.21
CA THR A 391 11.51 17.31 4.27
C THR A 391 11.71 16.69 5.65
N ALA A 392 11.18 17.33 6.70
CA ALA A 392 11.24 16.82 8.06
C ALA A 392 10.43 15.54 8.22
N GLY A 393 11.02 14.52 8.85
CA GLY A 393 10.46 13.16 8.94
C GLY A 393 10.31 12.46 7.58
N TYR A 394 11.11 12.86 6.58
CA TYR A 394 11.08 12.30 5.23
C TYR A 394 12.47 11.82 4.80
N THR A 395 13.37 12.76 4.50
CA THR A 395 14.75 12.52 4.03
C THR A 395 15.81 12.78 5.11
N ASP A 396 15.38 13.22 6.28
CA ASP A 396 16.21 13.59 7.43
C ASP A 396 16.39 12.47 8.46
N TYR A 397 15.78 11.30 8.31
CA TYR A 397 16.09 10.17 9.18
C TYR A 397 17.56 9.71 9.02
N PRO A 398 18.20 9.22 10.09
CA PRO A 398 19.59 8.79 10.06
C PRO A 398 19.74 7.38 9.47
N GLU A 399 20.84 7.13 8.77
CA GLU A 399 21.34 5.77 8.52
C GLU A 399 22.07 5.26 9.78
N SER A 400 22.26 3.95 9.92
CA SER A 400 22.86 3.32 11.12
C SER A 400 24.30 3.78 11.40
N HIS A 401 25.03 4.16 10.36
CA HIS A 401 26.39 4.67 10.46
C HIS A 401 26.48 6.17 10.81
N ASP A 402 25.35 6.90 10.81
CA ASP A 402 25.29 8.33 11.13
C ASP A 402 24.95 8.56 12.61
N SER A 403 25.91 8.23 13.48
CA SER A 403 25.71 8.31 14.94
C SER A 403 25.45 9.74 15.44
N ALA A 404 25.95 10.77 14.74
CA ALA A 404 25.74 12.17 15.11
C ALA A 404 24.29 12.58 14.87
N LYS A 405 23.72 12.23 13.71
CA LYS A 405 22.32 12.50 13.38
C LYS A 405 21.37 11.66 14.23
N ALA A 406 21.76 10.43 14.57
CA ALA A 406 20.97 9.55 15.43
C ALA A 406 20.73 10.10 16.85
N ALA A 407 21.61 10.96 17.37
CA ALA A 407 21.47 11.54 18.73
C ALA A 407 20.19 12.37 18.94
N GLY A 408 19.59 12.87 17.85
CA GLY A 408 18.32 13.62 17.90
C GLY A 408 17.06 12.75 17.90
N TYR A 409 17.18 11.43 17.76
CA TYR A 409 16.03 10.54 17.60
C TYR A 409 15.91 9.52 18.73
N ARG A 410 14.66 9.16 19.04
CA ARG A 410 14.38 8.02 19.93
C ARG A 410 14.75 6.72 19.22
N MET A 411 15.55 5.89 19.88
CA MET A 411 16.00 4.60 19.37
C MET A 411 15.32 3.44 20.12
N ILE A 412 15.20 2.28 19.48
CA ILE A 412 14.72 1.03 20.09
C ILE A 412 15.51 -0.15 19.54
N ALA A 413 15.95 -1.06 20.42
CA ALA A 413 16.63 -2.27 19.98
C ALA A 413 15.69 -3.13 19.12
N VAL A 414 16.20 -3.71 18.02
CA VAL A 414 15.41 -4.57 17.12
C VAL A 414 14.71 -5.70 17.86
N ALA A 415 15.37 -6.30 18.86
CA ALA A 415 14.82 -7.38 19.68
C ALA A 415 13.67 -6.94 20.60
N ASP A 416 13.58 -5.63 20.90
CA ASP A 416 12.56 -5.07 21.78
C ASP A 416 11.30 -4.63 21.01
N VAL A 417 11.38 -4.56 19.69
CA VAL A 417 10.23 -4.21 18.84
C VAL A 417 9.22 -5.36 18.85
N GLY A 418 8.09 -5.13 19.52
CA GLY A 418 7.08 -6.15 19.74
C GLY A 418 7.43 -7.15 20.85
N ALA A 419 8.29 -6.81 21.81
CA ALA A 419 8.62 -7.68 22.94
C ALA A 419 7.45 -8.00 23.90
N SER A 420 6.24 -7.47 23.64
CA SER A 420 4.99 -7.93 24.24
C SER A 420 4.45 -9.23 23.62
N LEU A 421 5.18 -9.82 22.67
CA LEU A 421 4.84 -11.09 22.02
C LEU A 421 5.38 -12.30 22.81
N PRO A 422 4.65 -13.43 22.84
CA PRO A 422 5.18 -14.68 23.36
C PRO A 422 6.47 -15.06 22.63
N LYS A 423 7.52 -15.42 23.37
CA LYS A 423 8.80 -15.85 22.77
C LYS A 423 8.58 -17.14 21.98
N ALA A 424 9.30 -17.30 20.86
CA ALA A 424 9.26 -18.50 20.03
C ALA A 424 9.44 -19.78 20.88
N GLY A 425 8.50 -20.72 20.76
CA GLY A 425 8.44 -21.93 21.57
C GLY A 425 7.37 -21.92 22.68
N GLN A 426 6.80 -20.75 22.99
CA GLN A 426 5.54 -20.67 23.71
C GLN A 426 4.42 -20.77 22.68
N THR A 427 3.74 -21.91 22.61
CA THR A 427 2.38 -21.96 22.05
C THR A 427 1.61 -20.81 22.69
N PRO A 428 0.81 -20.02 21.94
CA PRO A 428 -0.13 -19.13 22.57
C PRO A 428 -0.95 -20.02 23.50
N GLU A 429 -0.76 -19.89 24.82
CA GLU A 429 -1.75 -20.43 25.73
C GLU A 429 -3.07 -19.88 25.22
N LYS A 430 -4.07 -20.75 25.08
CA LYS A 430 -5.44 -20.29 24.86
C LYS A 430 -5.76 -19.39 26.05
N PHE A 431 -5.51 -18.10 25.91
CA PHE A 431 -5.92 -17.09 26.87
C PHE A 431 -7.43 -17.06 26.78
N LYS A 432 -8.05 -17.56 27.85
CA LYS A 432 -9.50 -17.74 28.00
C LYS A 432 -10.26 -16.44 27.97
#